data_AF-A0AA36MHG2-F1
#
_entry.id   AF-A0AA36MHG2-F1
#
_cell.length_a   1.000
_cell.length_b   1.000
_cell.length_c   1.000
_cell.angle_alpha   90.00
_cell.angle_beta   90.00
_cell.angle_gamma   90.00
#
_symmetry.space_group_name_H-M   'P 1'
#
loop_
_entity.id
_entity.type
_entity.pdbx_description
1 polymer ?
#
loop_
_entity_poly.entity_id
_entity_poly.type
_entity_poly.pdbx_seq_one_letter_code
_entity_poly.pdbx_strand_id
1 'polypeptide(L)'
;MSTTELSPRFQLALRRSLFFGICLFFWLALGTLTFSVLSVVGQRRTDVAGLVKLDAKRTELLNVLWAETISKSEADWAEMANQKLELYEKALLNYVGYHDDSNDRSFMESLRKSFSLVTTIGPIDIDGLTTAGKIFAVVYTIIGVPLCLLLLTQCGRMITSLWEGRGLAIPVICFIFFSAVVYDIIENGTDDVPFFDAIFSIFLQFSSIGEEDNEFHGIIPYIITITGLALMSTLYVQVQHEIERSIHGVEFTFSKIFSKFERWMSEEKGTMNSNRIEEEDEEESDY
;
A
#
# COMPACT_ATOMS: atom_id res chain seq x y z
N MET A 1 -28.09 -14.56 -26.06
CA MET A 1 -27.80 -15.33 -24.83
C MET A 1 -28.52 -14.62 -23.68
N SER A 2 -29.74 -15.07 -23.37
CA SER A 2 -30.64 -14.39 -22.42
C SER A 2 -30.17 -14.62 -20.99
N THR A 3 -30.31 -13.60 -20.15
CA THR A 3 -29.93 -13.59 -18.72
C THR A 3 -30.71 -14.59 -17.85
N THR A 4 -31.63 -15.35 -18.45
CA THR A 4 -32.53 -16.33 -17.83
C THR A 4 -31.90 -17.68 -17.50
N GLU A 5 -30.68 -18.01 -17.96
CA GLU A 5 -30.04 -19.31 -17.71
C GLU A 5 -28.94 -19.29 -16.63
N LEU A 6 -28.73 -18.18 -15.92
CA LEU A 6 -27.74 -18.16 -14.84
C LEU A 6 -28.34 -18.66 -13.52
N SER A 7 -27.56 -19.47 -12.80
CA SER A 7 -27.98 -20.01 -11.50
C SER A 7 -28.40 -18.87 -10.55
N PRO A 8 -29.47 -19.04 -9.75
CA PRO A 8 -29.98 -17.99 -8.87
C PRO A 8 -28.94 -17.51 -7.83
N ARG A 9 -28.00 -18.39 -7.46
CA ARG A 9 -26.87 -18.05 -6.58
C ARG A 9 -25.89 -17.08 -7.25
N PHE A 10 -25.62 -17.27 -8.53
CA PHE A 10 -24.75 -16.39 -9.30
C PHE A 10 -25.36 -15.00 -9.45
N GLN A 11 -26.65 -14.91 -9.78
CA GLN A 11 -27.34 -13.62 -9.93
C GLN A 11 -27.32 -12.80 -8.64
N LEU A 12 -27.53 -13.46 -7.49
CA LEU A 12 -27.44 -12.80 -6.19
C LEU A 12 -26.01 -12.30 -5.90
N ALA A 13 -25.00 -13.16 -6.10
CA ALA A 13 -23.60 -12.80 -5.88
C ALA A 13 -23.16 -11.64 -6.79
N LEU A 14 -23.58 -11.66 -8.06
CA LEU A 14 -23.30 -10.60 -9.03
C LEU A 14 -23.89 -9.26 -8.58
N ARG A 15 -25.16 -9.25 -8.15
CA ARG A 15 -25.82 -8.01 -7.68
C ARG A 15 -25.10 -7.40 -6.47
N ARG A 16 -24.71 -8.22 -5.49
CA ARG A 16 -23.94 -7.77 -4.33
C ARG A 16 -22.56 -7.25 -4.74
N SER A 17 -21.88 -7.98 -5.63
CA SER A 17 -20.56 -7.59 -6.14
C SER A 17 -20.61 -6.25 -6.90
N LEU A 18 -21.62 -6.04 -7.76
CA LEU A 18 -21.81 -4.75 -8.44
C LEU A 18 -22.03 -3.60 -7.47
N PHE A 19 -22.84 -3.82 -6.43
CA PHE A 19 -23.11 -2.81 -5.42
C PHE A 19 -21.84 -2.40 -4.66
N PHE A 20 -21.07 -3.37 -4.14
CA PHE A 20 -19.80 -3.08 -3.46
C PHE A 20 -18.75 -2.50 -4.42
N GLY A 21 -18.74 -2.93 -5.69
CA GLY A 21 -17.88 -2.37 -6.73
C GLY A 21 -18.16 -0.90 -7.00
N ILE A 22 -19.43 -0.49 -7.06
CA ILE A 22 -19.82 0.93 -7.19
C ILE A 22 -19.39 1.72 -5.95
N CYS A 23 -19.61 1.18 -4.75
CA CYS A 23 -19.19 1.83 -3.50
C CYS A 23 -17.67 2.04 -3.46
N LEU A 24 -16.90 1.02 -3.87
CA LEU A 24 -15.44 1.08 -3.95
C LEU A 24 -14.97 2.10 -4.99
N PHE A 25 -15.63 2.16 -6.16
CA PHE A 25 -15.32 3.16 -7.18
C PHE A 25 -15.49 4.59 -6.65
N PHE A 26 -16.59 4.89 -5.96
CA PHE A 26 -16.79 6.20 -5.33
C PHE A 26 -15.75 6.50 -4.25
N TRP A 27 -15.38 5.51 -3.44
CA TRP A 27 -14.34 5.65 -2.42
C TRP A 27 -12.98 5.98 -3.04
N LEU A 28 -12.60 5.28 -4.12
CA LEU A 28 -11.37 5.58 -4.85
C LEU A 28 -11.39 6.97 -5.50
N ALA A 29 -12.51 7.38 -6.08
CA ALA A 29 -12.64 8.73 -6.66
C ALA A 29 -12.46 9.83 -5.60
N LEU A 30 -13.06 9.65 -4.40
CA LEU A 30 -12.87 10.55 -3.27
C LEU A 30 -11.41 10.58 -2.80
N GLY A 31 -10.76 9.41 -2.74
CA GLY A 31 -9.34 9.27 -2.45
C GLY A 31 -8.45 10.02 -3.44
N THR A 32 -8.66 9.83 -4.75
CA THR A 32 -7.90 10.53 -5.80
C THR A 32 -8.03 12.04 -5.69
N LEU A 33 -9.24 12.56 -5.45
CA LEU A 33 -9.49 14.00 -5.33
C LEU A 33 -8.76 14.57 -4.10
N THR A 34 -8.88 13.90 -2.95
CA THR A 34 -8.23 14.34 -1.71
C THR A 34 -6.71 14.25 -1.79
N PHE A 35 -6.15 13.13 -2.24
CA PHE A 35 -4.71 12.97 -2.39
C PHE A 35 -4.13 13.91 -3.44
N SER A 36 -4.81 14.19 -4.55
CA SER A 36 -4.29 15.16 -5.54
C SER A 36 -4.12 16.57 -4.99
N VAL A 37 -4.97 16.98 -4.04
CA VAL A 37 -4.85 18.29 -3.38
C VAL A 37 -3.78 18.26 -2.30
N LEU A 38 -3.73 17.19 -1.49
CA LEU A 38 -2.79 17.09 -0.37
C LEU A 38 -1.35 16.79 -0.82
N SER A 39 -1.16 15.90 -1.79
CA SER A 39 0.17 15.47 -2.26
C SER A 39 0.92 16.58 -2.98
N VAL A 40 0.21 17.43 -3.76
CA VAL A 40 0.82 18.58 -4.45
C VAL A 40 1.40 19.58 -3.45
N VAL A 41 0.76 19.75 -2.29
CA VAL A 41 1.26 20.64 -1.22
C VAL A 41 2.47 20.02 -0.52
N GLY A 42 2.45 18.71 -0.26
CA GLY A 42 3.56 17.97 0.35
C GLY A 42 4.80 17.91 -0.54
N GLN A 43 4.65 17.40 -1.77
CA GLN A 43 5.73 17.19 -2.74
C GLN A 43 6.46 18.51 -3.08
N ARG A 44 5.71 19.59 -3.27
CA ARG A 44 6.29 20.90 -3.57
C ARG A 44 7.14 21.45 -2.42
N ARG A 45 6.85 21.04 -1.17
CA ARG A 45 7.60 21.47 0.01
C ARG A 45 8.88 20.66 0.20
N THR A 46 8.82 19.35 -0.03
CA THR A 46 9.97 18.44 0.10
C THR A 46 10.99 18.63 -1.02
N ASP A 47 10.55 18.70 -2.28
CA ASP A 47 11.45 18.90 -3.44
C ASP A 47 12.20 20.23 -3.35
N VAL A 48 11.51 21.31 -2.95
CA VAL A 48 12.13 22.63 -2.80
C VAL A 48 13.13 22.64 -1.62
N ALA A 49 12.78 22.02 -0.49
CA ALA A 49 13.67 21.95 0.66
C ALA A 49 14.93 21.11 0.38
N GLY A 50 14.77 19.97 -0.30
CA GLY A 50 15.87 19.10 -0.68
C GLY A 50 16.81 19.75 -1.71
N LEU A 51 16.25 20.40 -2.73
CA LEU A 51 17.02 21.12 -3.74
C LEU A 51 17.79 22.30 -3.15
N VAL A 52 17.22 23.05 -2.21
CA VAL A 52 17.91 24.15 -1.49
C VAL A 52 19.06 23.61 -0.62
N LYS A 53 18.85 22.50 0.09
CA LYS A 53 19.92 21.85 0.87
C LYS A 53 21.06 21.36 -0.03
N LEU A 54 20.74 20.78 -1.18
CA LEU A 54 21.72 20.30 -2.15
C LEU A 54 22.53 21.45 -2.75
N ASP A 55 21.87 22.56 -3.11
CA ASP A 55 22.52 23.75 -3.66
C ASP A 55 23.44 24.44 -2.64
N ALA A 56 23.06 24.43 -1.35
CA ALA A 56 23.92 24.89 -0.26
C ALA A 56 25.20 24.04 -0.14
N LYS A 57 25.08 22.70 -0.18
CA LYS A 57 26.25 21.80 -0.16
C LYS A 57 27.14 21.97 -1.38
N ARG A 58 26.55 22.16 -2.56
CA ARG A 58 27.28 22.46 -3.80
C ARG A 58 28.10 23.75 -3.66
N THR A 59 27.48 24.79 -3.11
CA THR A 59 28.12 26.11 -2.93
C THR A 59 29.25 26.05 -1.91
N GLU A 60 29.06 25.33 -0.81
CA GLU A 60 30.10 25.09 0.19
C GLU A 60 31.29 24.33 -0.41
N LEU A 61 31.03 23.25 -1.15
CA LEU A 61 32.06 22.50 -1.89
C LEU A 61 32.88 23.44 -2.78
N LEU A 62 32.22 24.23 -3.63
CA LEU A 62 32.88 25.16 -4.55
C LEU A 62 33.71 26.20 -3.82
N ASN A 63 33.21 26.74 -2.71
CA ASN A 63 33.94 27.73 -1.91
C ASN A 63 35.20 27.13 -1.26
N VAL A 64 35.11 25.91 -0.70
CA VAL A 64 36.25 25.21 -0.11
C VAL A 64 37.30 24.88 -1.17
N LEU A 65 36.87 24.38 -2.33
CA LEU A 65 37.78 24.07 -3.44
C LEU A 65 38.53 25.32 -3.91
N TRP A 66 37.83 26.45 -4.05
CA TRP A 66 38.41 27.71 -4.51
C TRP A 66 39.38 28.33 -3.50
N ALA A 67 39.05 28.31 -2.22
CA ALA A 67 39.93 28.82 -1.17
C ALA A 67 41.23 28.01 -1.09
N GLU A 68 41.17 26.68 -1.25
CA GLU A 68 42.33 25.83 -1.11
C GLU A 68 43.23 25.81 -2.36
N THR A 69 42.70 26.10 -3.56
CA THR A 69 43.49 26.20 -4.81
C THR A 69 44.67 27.17 -4.68
N ILE A 70 44.56 28.18 -3.82
CA ILE A 70 45.60 29.22 -3.63
C ILE A 70 46.70 28.75 -2.67
N SER A 71 46.46 27.72 -1.85
CA SER A 71 47.33 27.34 -0.73
C SER A 71 48.10 26.02 -0.91
N LYS A 72 47.62 25.11 -1.76
CA LYS A 72 48.16 23.74 -1.91
C LYS A 72 48.84 23.50 -3.25
N SER A 73 49.71 22.49 -3.29
CA SER A 73 50.25 21.96 -4.55
C SER A 73 49.14 21.31 -5.38
N GLU A 74 49.30 21.28 -6.70
CA GLU A 74 48.28 20.75 -7.62
C GLU A 74 47.90 19.29 -7.31
N ALA A 75 48.86 18.46 -6.90
CA ALA A 75 48.62 17.06 -6.56
C ALA A 75 47.81 16.91 -5.26
N ASP A 76 48.18 17.63 -4.20
CA ASP A 76 47.47 17.59 -2.90
C ASP A 76 46.07 18.21 -3.00
N TRP A 77 45.92 19.21 -3.88
CA TRP A 77 44.63 19.81 -4.18
C TRP A 77 43.72 18.83 -4.95
N ALA A 78 44.25 18.11 -5.94
CA ALA A 78 43.49 17.14 -6.72
C ALA A 78 42.98 15.97 -5.87
N GLU A 79 43.81 15.45 -4.96
CA GLU A 79 43.41 14.37 -4.05
C GLU A 79 42.28 14.82 -3.09
N MET A 80 42.42 16.01 -2.50
CA MET A 80 41.39 16.59 -1.63
C MET A 80 40.10 16.92 -2.39
N ALA A 81 40.22 17.43 -3.63
CA ALA A 81 39.09 17.76 -4.47
C ALA A 81 38.27 16.51 -4.81
N ASN A 82 38.93 15.41 -5.18
CA ASN A 82 38.27 14.13 -5.43
C ASN A 82 37.54 13.62 -4.19
N GLN A 83 38.15 13.69 -3.01
CA GLN A 83 37.52 13.27 -1.76
C GLN A 83 36.26 14.10 -1.44
N LYS A 84 36.31 15.41 -1.66
CA LYS A 84 35.16 16.30 -1.43
C LYS A 84 34.07 16.13 -2.50
N LEU A 85 34.46 15.87 -3.74
CA LEU A 85 33.54 15.57 -4.84
C LEU A 85 32.80 14.25 -4.57
N GLU A 86 33.49 13.23 -4.08
CA GLU A 86 32.91 11.93 -3.71
C GLU A 86 31.87 12.08 -2.60
N LEU A 87 32.12 12.91 -1.58
CA LEU A 87 31.13 13.21 -0.53
C LEU A 87 29.89 13.94 -1.07
N TYR A 88 30.07 14.85 -2.03
CA TYR A 88 28.97 15.54 -2.69
C TYR A 88 28.19 14.59 -3.61
N GLU A 89 28.87 13.77 -4.39
CA GLU A 89 28.29 12.75 -5.25
C GLU A 89 27.47 11.75 -4.43
N LYS A 90 28.00 11.27 -3.30
CA LYS A 90 27.24 10.41 -2.39
C LYS A 90 25.98 11.09 -1.85
N ALA A 91 26.06 12.38 -1.49
CA ALA A 91 24.88 13.14 -1.05
C ALA A 91 23.86 13.37 -2.18
N LEU A 92 24.34 13.55 -3.41
CA LEU A 92 23.52 13.73 -4.61
C LEU A 92 22.85 12.42 -5.03
N LEU A 93 23.58 11.30 -5.00
CA LEU A 93 23.05 9.97 -5.25
C LEU A 93 21.98 9.61 -4.22
N ASN A 94 22.23 9.88 -2.93
CA ASN A 94 21.23 9.69 -1.88
C ASN A 94 19.97 10.54 -2.11
N TYR A 95 20.12 11.81 -2.51
CA TYR A 95 18.98 12.67 -2.86
C TYR A 95 18.18 12.17 -4.07
N VAL A 96 18.87 11.56 -5.05
CA VAL A 96 18.25 10.97 -6.24
C VAL A 96 17.67 9.56 -5.96
N GLY A 97 17.89 9.02 -4.76
CA GLY A 97 17.42 7.69 -4.35
C GLY A 97 18.30 6.54 -4.86
N TYR A 98 19.52 6.83 -5.31
CA TYR A 98 20.49 5.81 -5.72
C TYR A 98 21.29 5.35 -4.50
N HIS A 99 20.89 4.20 -3.93
CA HIS A 99 21.69 3.48 -2.94
C HIS A 99 22.64 2.52 -3.65
N ASP A 100 23.95 2.72 -3.47
CA ASP A 100 24.95 1.76 -3.90
C ASP A 100 24.91 0.56 -2.93
N ASP A 101 24.08 -0.45 -3.24
CA ASP A 101 23.98 -1.74 -2.55
C ASP A 101 25.21 -2.63 -2.81
N SER A 102 26.39 -2.04 -2.91
CA SER A 102 27.63 -2.76 -3.05
C SER A 102 28.06 -3.31 -1.67
N ASN A 103 27.56 -4.52 -1.39
CA ASN A 103 28.29 -5.61 -0.71
C ASN A 103 27.91 -6.04 0.72
N ASP A 104 26.75 -5.69 1.29
CA ASP A 104 26.31 -6.30 2.55
C ASP A 104 25.07 -7.18 2.40
N ARG A 105 25.26 -8.38 1.80
CA ARG A 105 24.34 -9.52 1.95
C ARG A 105 24.35 -10.03 3.40
N SER A 106 23.89 -9.21 4.33
CA SER A 106 23.75 -9.61 5.72
C SER A 106 22.61 -10.63 5.84
N PHE A 107 22.75 -11.61 6.73
CA PHE A 107 21.67 -12.55 7.05
C PHE A 107 20.37 -11.82 7.44
N MET A 108 20.51 -10.66 8.10
CA MET A 108 19.39 -9.82 8.52
C MET A 108 18.61 -9.25 7.32
N GLU A 109 19.31 -8.80 6.28
CA GLU A 109 18.67 -8.28 5.06
C GLU A 109 17.90 -9.39 4.32
N SER A 110 18.47 -10.60 4.27
CA SER A 110 17.78 -11.77 3.71
C SER A 110 16.56 -12.17 4.56
N LEU A 111 16.66 -12.08 5.89
CA LEU A 111 15.55 -12.31 6.81
C LEU A 111 14.45 -11.25 6.60
N ARG A 112 14.81 -9.97 6.44
CA ARG A 112 13.88 -8.88 6.10
C ARG A 112 13.12 -9.16 4.82
N LYS A 113 13.84 -9.52 3.73
CA LYS A 113 13.25 -9.85 2.43
C LYS A 113 12.28 -11.03 2.52
N SER A 114 12.68 -12.11 3.21
CA SER A 114 11.81 -13.27 3.42
C SER A 114 10.58 -12.98 4.29
N PHE A 115 10.75 -12.21 5.37
CA PHE A 115 9.64 -11.77 6.22
C PHE A 115 8.65 -10.92 5.44
N SER A 116 9.14 -9.95 4.66
CA SER A 116 8.32 -9.09 3.81
C SER A 116 7.51 -9.88 2.79
N LEU A 117 8.14 -10.86 2.11
CA LEU A 117 7.48 -11.79 1.18
C LEU A 117 6.33 -12.57 1.83
N VAL A 118 6.53 -13.09 3.04
CA VAL A 118 5.55 -13.93 3.75
C VAL A 118 4.39 -13.10 4.32
N THR A 119 4.70 -11.94 4.87
CA THR A 119 3.73 -11.06 5.55
C THR A 119 3.03 -10.09 4.60
N THR A 120 3.46 -10.06 3.34
CA THR A 120 2.98 -9.16 2.28
C THR A 120 3.06 -7.68 2.67
N ILE A 121 3.99 -7.31 3.55
CA ILE A 121 4.08 -5.94 4.05
C ILE A 121 4.82 -5.03 3.08
N GLY A 122 5.98 -5.43 2.56
CA GLY A 122 6.90 -4.46 1.98
C GLY A 122 7.16 -4.61 0.48
N PRO A 123 7.45 -3.49 -0.22
CA PRO A 123 7.92 -3.51 -1.59
C PRO A 123 9.22 -4.31 -1.67
N ILE A 124 9.35 -5.06 -2.75
CA ILE A 124 10.53 -5.85 -3.04
C ILE A 124 11.18 -5.20 -4.23
N ASP A 125 12.45 -4.84 -4.09
CA ASP A 125 13.24 -4.45 -5.25
C ASP A 125 13.38 -5.67 -6.18
N ILE A 126 12.68 -5.57 -7.31
CA ILE A 126 12.65 -6.61 -8.35
C ILE A 126 13.97 -6.61 -9.13
N ASP A 127 14.68 -5.49 -9.17
CA ASP A 127 15.90 -5.32 -9.95
C ASP A 127 17.13 -5.90 -9.22
N GLY A 128 17.12 -5.91 -7.89
CA GLY A 128 18.11 -6.60 -7.05
C GLY A 128 18.04 -8.13 -7.04
N LEU A 129 17.05 -8.76 -7.70
CA LEU A 129 16.85 -10.22 -7.71
C LEU A 129 17.32 -10.87 -9.02
N THR A 130 18.13 -11.93 -8.91
CA THR A 130 18.47 -12.80 -10.06
C THR A 130 17.23 -13.55 -10.56
N THR A 131 17.21 -14.01 -11.81
CA THR A 131 16.11 -14.80 -12.38
C THR A 131 15.78 -16.03 -11.54
N ALA A 132 16.81 -16.72 -11.00
CA ALA A 132 16.61 -17.84 -10.08
C ALA A 132 15.99 -17.40 -8.74
N GLY A 133 16.42 -16.25 -8.20
CA GLY A 133 15.84 -15.65 -7.00
C GLY A 133 14.36 -15.29 -7.17
N LYS A 134 13.97 -14.77 -8.34
CA LYS A 134 12.56 -14.47 -8.68
C LYS A 134 11.70 -15.74 -8.67
N ILE A 135 12.18 -16.82 -9.29
CA ILE A 135 11.45 -18.11 -9.29
C ILE A 135 11.30 -18.65 -7.86
N PHE A 136 12.37 -18.60 -7.07
CA PHE A 136 12.32 -19.03 -5.66
C PHE A 136 11.32 -18.19 -4.85
N ALA A 137 11.33 -16.87 -5.01
CA ALA A 137 10.41 -15.96 -4.32
C ALA A 137 8.94 -16.31 -4.63
N VAL A 138 8.61 -16.63 -5.89
CA VAL A 138 7.25 -17.06 -6.27
C VAL A 138 6.83 -18.32 -5.51
N VAL A 139 7.66 -19.37 -5.50
CA VAL A 139 7.36 -20.62 -4.80
C VAL A 139 7.25 -20.39 -3.29
N TYR A 140 8.15 -19.58 -2.74
CA TYR A 140 8.20 -19.24 -1.33
C TYR A 140 6.93 -18.50 -0.88
N THR A 141 6.46 -17.52 -1.64
CA THR A 141 5.24 -16.74 -1.34
C THR A 141 3.97 -17.58 -1.44
N ILE A 142 3.87 -18.49 -2.42
CA ILE A 142 2.70 -19.38 -2.58
C ILE A 142 2.46 -20.22 -1.32
N ILE A 143 3.53 -20.67 -0.66
CA ILE A 143 3.45 -21.48 0.57
C ILE A 143 3.43 -20.58 1.81
N GLY A 144 4.24 -19.53 1.82
CA GLY A 144 4.44 -18.64 2.96
C GLY A 144 3.20 -17.81 3.32
N VAL A 145 2.54 -17.20 2.34
CA VAL A 145 1.38 -16.33 2.60
C VAL A 145 0.23 -17.09 3.25
N PRO A 146 -0.20 -18.28 2.77
CA PRO A 146 -1.21 -19.07 3.48
C PRO A 146 -0.81 -19.45 4.91
N LEU A 147 0.47 -19.76 5.15
CA LEU A 147 0.97 -20.06 6.50
C LEU A 147 0.88 -18.82 7.41
N CYS A 148 1.22 -17.64 6.88
CA CYS A 148 1.08 -16.38 7.60
C CYS A 148 -0.39 -16.11 7.95
N LEU A 149 -1.30 -16.25 6.98
CA LEU A 149 -2.74 -16.07 7.19
C LEU A 149 -3.30 -17.05 8.24
N LEU A 150 -2.82 -18.29 8.27
CA LEU A 150 -3.18 -19.24 9.32
C LEU A 150 -2.72 -18.77 10.71
N LEU A 151 -1.48 -18.30 10.83
CA LEU A 151 -0.97 -17.72 12.07
C LEU A 151 -1.83 -16.53 12.52
N LEU A 152 -2.09 -15.58 11.63
CA LEU A 152 -2.91 -14.40 11.91
C LEU A 152 -4.33 -14.79 12.33
N THR A 153 -4.91 -15.82 11.72
CA THR A 153 -6.24 -16.33 12.08
C THR A 153 -6.26 -16.88 13.51
N GLN A 154 -5.25 -17.66 13.91
CA GLN A 154 -5.19 -18.20 15.28
C GLN A 154 -4.94 -17.11 16.31
N CYS A 155 -4.00 -16.19 16.02
CA CYS A 155 -3.76 -15.01 16.86
C CYS A 155 -5.03 -14.16 16.98
N GLY A 156 -5.76 -13.99 15.88
CA GLY A 156 -6.99 -13.20 15.87
C GLY A 156 -8.09 -13.79 16.74
N ARG A 157 -8.25 -15.13 16.74
CA ARG A 157 -9.18 -15.84 17.65
C ARG A 157 -8.80 -15.69 19.11
N MET A 158 -7.50 -15.62 19.42
CA MET A 158 -7.02 -15.38 20.77
C MET A 158 -7.27 -13.92 21.21
N ILE A 159 -7.15 -12.97 20.29
CA ILE A 159 -7.41 -11.54 20.56
C ILE A 159 -8.91 -11.31 20.80
N THR A 160 -9.77 -11.88 19.96
CA THR A 160 -11.22 -11.70 20.08
C THR A 160 -11.82 -12.38 21.30
N SER A 161 -11.13 -13.36 21.91
CA SER A 161 -11.55 -13.94 23.20
C SER A 161 -11.20 -13.05 24.40
N LEU A 162 -10.24 -12.13 24.26
CA LEU A 162 -9.85 -11.18 25.30
C LEU A 162 -10.63 -9.87 25.19
N TRP A 163 -10.88 -9.41 23.95
CA TRP A 163 -11.52 -8.13 23.69
C TRP A 163 -12.67 -8.30 22.69
N GLU A 164 -13.89 -8.05 23.16
CA GLU A 164 -15.10 -8.16 22.34
C GLU A 164 -15.64 -6.79 21.94
N GLY A 165 -16.13 -6.69 20.71
CA GLY A 165 -16.86 -5.53 20.21
C GLY A 165 -16.02 -4.25 20.09
N ARG A 166 -16.67 -3.08 20.19
CA ARG A 166 -16.06 -1.77 19.88
C ARG A 166 -14.87 -1.40 20.78
N GLY A 167 -14.67 -2.15 21.86
CA GLY A 167 -13.52 -2.01 22.75
C GLY A 167 -12.18 -2.34 22.10
N LEU A 168 -12.15 -3.15 21.02
CA LEU A 168 -10.91 -3.61 20.37
C LEU A 168 -10.10 -2.47 19.73
N ALA A 169 -10.74 -1.36 19.35
CA ALA A 169 -10.03 -0.21 18.78
C ALA A 169 -9.04 0.41 19.79
N ILE A 170 -9.37 0.40 21.08
CA ILE A 170 -8.54 0.99 22.14
C ILE A 170 -7.19 0.27 22.26
N PRO A 171 -7.11 -1.07 22.50
CA PRO A 171 -5.84 -1.76 22.59
C PRO A 171 -5.05 -1.70 21.28
N VAL A 172 -5.69 -1.66 20.11
CA VAL A 172 -4.99 -1.49 18.83
C VAL A 172 -4.30 -0.13 18.76
N ILE A 173 -5.01 0.96 19.08
CA ILE A 173 -4.43 2.32 19.09
C ILE A 173 -3.31 2.42 20.14
N CYS A 174 -3.52 1.87 21.34
CA CYS A 174 -2.50 1.82 22.38
C CYS A 174 -1.27 1.02 21.92
N PHE A 175 -1.46 -0.09 21.21
CA PHE A 175 -0.37 -0.91 20.69
C PHE A 175 0.41 -0.17 19.61
N ILE A 176 -0.27 0.48 18.65
CA ILE A 176 0.38 1.34 17.64
C ILE A 176 1.22 2.43 18.31
N PHE A 177 0.65 3.13 19.29
CA PHE A 177 1.36 4.19 20.02
C PHE A 177 2.59 3.65 20.76
N PHE A 178 2.44 2.53 21.48
CA PHE A 178 3.57 1.91 22.19
C PHE A 178 4.65 1.43 21.22
N SER A 179 4.27 0.81 20.11
CA SER A 179 5.21 0.40 19.06
C SER A 179 5.94 1.60 18.45
N ALA A 180 5.28 2.75 18.28
CA ALA A 180 5.93 3.99 17.80
C ALA A 180 6.98 4.51 18.76
N VAL A 181 6.70 4.50 20.07
CA VAL A 181 7.69 4.86 21.09
C VAL A 181 8.87 3.87 21.08
N VAL A 182 8.60 2.57 20.95
CA VAL A 182 9.67 1.55 20.89
C VAL A 182 10.53 1.72 19.64
N TYR A 183 9.92 2.02 18.50
CA TYR A 183 10.63 2.28 17.25
C TYR A 183 11.54 3.50 17.36
N ASP A 184 11.02 4.62 17.86
CA ASP A 184 11.78 5.86 18.09
C ASP A 184 13.01 5.64 19.01
N ILE A 185 12.87 4.79 20.03
CA ILE A 185 13.98 4.42 20.92
C ILE A 185 15.03 3.55 20.22
N ILE A 186 14.60 2.59 19.37
CA ILE A 186 15.50 1.66 18.69
C ILE A 186 16.29 2.38 17.58
N GLU A 187 15.64 3.27 16.84
CA GLU A 187 16.24 4.06 15.76
C GLU A 187 17.16 5.19 16.28
N ASN A 188 17.40 5.23 17.60
CA ASN A 188 18.37 6.11 18.25
C ASN A 188 18.16 7.61 17.97
N GLY A 189 16.94 8.09 17.71
CA GLY A 189 16.64 9.53 17.60
C GLY A 189 17.60 10.34 16.71
N THR A 190 18.26 9.70 15.74
CA THR A 190 19.23 10.35 14.85
C THR A 190 18.56 11.01 13.65
N ASP A 191 17.31 10.65 13.38
CA ASP A 191 16.53 11.23 12.30
C ASP A 191 15.53 12.24 12.82
N ASP A 192 15.55 13.43 12.21
CA ASP A 192 14.58 14.53 12.37
C ASP A 192 13.16 14.13 11.85
N VAL A 193 12.77 12.86 11.91
CA VAL A 193 11.42 12.42 11.55
C VAL A 193 10.46 12.84 12.66
N PRO A 194 9.42 13.64 12.36
CA PRO A 194 8.43 13.98 13.37
C PRO A 194 7.77 12.68 13.86
N PHE A 195 7.54 12.55 15.17
CA PHE A 195 6.91 11.38 15.81
C PHE A 195 5.63 10.87 15.12
N PHE A 196 4.91 11.77 14.44
CA PHE A 196 3.74 11.41 13.64
C PHE A 196 4.07 10.50 12.45
N ASP A 197 5.22 10.70 11.79
CA ASP A 197 5.67 9.87 10.67
C ASP A 197 6.02 8.46 11.15
N ALA A 198 6.60 8.31 12.35
CA ALA A 198 6.83 7.01 12.97
C ALA A 198 5.51 6.27 13.29
N ILE A 199 4.51 6.98 13.83
CA ILE A 199 3.16 6.40 14.03
C ILE A 199 2.57 5.94 12.70
N PHE A 200 2.65 6.79 11.67
CA PHE A 200 2.11 6.51 10.36
C PHE A 200 2.79 5.30 9.71
N SER A 201 4.12 5.24 9.77
CA SER A 201 4.92 4.13 9.24
C SER A 201 4.56 2.79 9.91
N ILE A 202 4.43 2.76 11.24
CA ILE A 202 3.99 1.56 11.97
C ILE A 202 2.56 1.17 11.61
N PHE A 203 1.67 2.15 11.45
CA PHE A 203 0.30 1.90 11.02
C PHE A 203 0.27 1.25 9.62
N LEU A 204 1.09 1.74 8.67
CA LEU A 204 1.23 1.13 7.34
C LEU A 204 1.80 -0.29 7.42
N GLN A 205 2.80 -0.51 8.27
CA GLN A 205 3.41 -1.82 8.49
C GLN A 205 2.38 -2.83 9.02
N PHE A 206 1.61 -2.47 10.06
CA PHE A 206 0.58 -3.35 10.62
C PHE A 206 -0.61 -3.54 9.68
N SER A 207 -0.80 -2.62 8.73
CA SER A 207 -1.82 -2.71 7.67
C SER A 207 -1.38 -3.53 6.46
N SER A 208 -0.18 -4.12 6.48
CA SER A 208 0.44 -4.81 5.34
C SER A 208 0.55 -3.96 4.07
N ILE A 209 0.74 -2.64 4.24
CA ILE A 209 1.06 -1.72 3.14
C ILE A 209 2.58 -1.52 3.06
N GLY A 210 3.22 -1.40 4.23
CA GLY A 210 4.66 -1.20 4.40
C GLY A 210 5.19 0.11 3.83
N GLU A 211 6.45 0.38 4.15
CA GLU A 211 7.23 1.51 3.63
C GLU A 211 8.62 0.98 3.22
N GLU A 212 9.19 1.52 2.14
CA GLU A 212 10.42 0.99 1.52
C GLU A 212 11.66 1.19 2.41
N ASP A 213 11.69 2.29 3.17
CA ASP A 213 12.86 2.76 3.91
C ASP A 213 12.96 2.23 5.35
N ASN A 214 12.07 1.33 5.78
CA ASN A 214 12.13 0.77 7.13
C ASN A 214 13.18 -0.33 7.25
N GLU A 215 14.36 0.03 7.76
CA GLU A 215 15.41 -0.91 8.17
C GLU A 215 15.27 -1.31 9.63
N PHE A 216 14.55 -2.41 9.89
CA PHE A 216 14.49 -2.95 11.25
C PHE A 216 15.83 -3.58 11.66
N HIS A 217 16.54 -2.91 12.57
CA HIS A 217 17.70 -3.49 13.23
C HIS A 217 17.27 -4.46 14.35
N GLY A 218 17.46 -5.77 14.12
CA GLY A 218 17.28 -6.82 15.13
C GLY A 218 15.98 -7.62 15.03
N ILE A 219 15.80 -8.60 15.93
CA ILE A 219 14.69 -9.58 15.88
C ILE A 219 13.41 -9.05 16.52
N ILE A 220 13.53 -8.14 17.50
CA ILE A 220 12.42 -7.60 18.30
C ILE A 220 11.33 -6.94 17.42
N PRO A 221 11.67 -6.09 16.43
CA PRO A 221 10.66 -5.45 15.58
C PRO A 221 9.83 -6.46 14.75
N TYR A 222 10.39 -7.60 14.36
CA TYR A 222 9.63 -8.65 13.65
C TYR A 222 8.54 -9.28 14.52
N ILE A 223 8.80 -9.46 15.82
CA ILE A 223 7.80 -10.00 16.76
C ILE A 223 6.67 -8.97 16.98
N ILE A 224 7.04 -7.69 17.12
CA ILE A 224 6.08 -6.59 17.26
C ILE A 224 5.21 -6.48 16.02
N THR A 225 5.78 -6.57 14.82
CA THR A 225 5.02 -6.50 13.56
C THR A 225 4.10 -7.69 13.35
N ILE A 226 4.49 -8.92 13.68
CA ILE A 226 3.56 -10.07 13.64
C ILE A 226 2.36 -9.84 14.59
N THR A 227 2.63 -9.36 15.80
CA THR A 227 1.59 -9.10 16.80
C THR A 227 0.67 -7.97 16.36
N GLY A 228 1.24 -6.88 15.83
CA GLY A 228 0.49 -5.75 15.27
C GLY A 228 -0.34 -6.12 14.06
N LEU A 229 0.19 -6.95 13.16
CA LEU A 229 -0.51 -7.48 11.99
C LEU A 229 -1.71 -8.34 12.41
N ALA A 230 -1.56 -9.16 13.45
CA ALA A 230 -2.67 -9.94 14.00
C ALA A 230 -3.76 -9.05 14.60
N LEU A 231 -3.38 -8.03 15.37
CA LEU A 231 -4.29 -7.05 15.95
C LEU A 231 -5.05 -6.26 14.86
N MET A 232 -4.35 -5.73 13.87
CA MET A 232 -4.97 -5.02 12.75
C MET A 232 -5.86 -5.93 11.90
N SER A 233 -5.45 -7.18 11.65
CA SER A 233 -6.27 -8.15 10.94
C SER A 233 -7.61 -8.38 11.65
N THR A 234 -7.61 -8.52 12.98
CA THR A 234 -8.87 -8.62 13.74
C THR A 234 -9.73 -7.36 13.68
N LEU A 235 -9.09 -6.18 13.75
CA LEU A 235 -9.78 -4.91 13.60
C LEU A 235 -10.46 -4.82 12.23
N TYR A 236 -9.80 -5.25 11.15
CA TYR A 236 -10.38 -5.26 9.81
C TYR A 236 -11.59 -6.16 9.70
N VAL A 237 -11.53 -7.38 10.24
CA VAL A 237 -12.68 -8.29 10.25
C VAL A 237 -13.87 -7.66 10.97
N GLN A 238 -13.62 -6.99 12.10
CA GLN A 238 -14.67 -6.32 12.86
C GLN A 238 -15.24 -5.11 12.12
N VAL A 239 -14.38 -4.26 11.54
CA VAL A 239 -14.79 -3.09 10.76
C VAL A 239 -15.60 -3.53 9.54
N GLN A 240 -15.19 -4.60 8.85
CA GLN A 240 -15.94 -5.18 7.75
C GLN A 240 -17.36 -5.58 8.18
N HIS A 241 -17.49 -6.30 9.30
CA HIS A 241 -18.81 -6.70 9.81
C HIS A 241 -19.70 -5.49 10.15
N GLU A 242 -19.13 -4.42 10.73
CA GLU A 242 -19.87 -3.20 11.05
C GLU A 242 -20.30 -2.43 9.78
N ILE A 243 -19.43 -2.39 8.76
CA ILE A 243 -19.73 -1.80 7.44
C ILE A 243 -20.86 -2.58 6.77
N GLU A 244 -20.77 -3.91 6.71
CA GLU A 244 -21.81 -4.76 6.13
C GLU A 244 -23.16 -4.54 6.82
N ARG A 245 -23.17 -4.47 8.16
CA ARG A 245 -24.38 -4.19 8.95
C ARG A 245 -24.96 -2.81 8.64
N SER A 246 -24.12 -1.79 8.52
CA SER A 246 -24.55 -0.41 8.29
C SER A 246 -25.11 -0.21 6.88
N ILE A 247 -24.52 -0.90 5.89
CA ILE A 247 -24.85 -0.73 4.48
C ILE A 247 -26.00 -1.66 4.04
N HIS A 248 -26.34 -2.69 4.81
CA HIS A 248 -27.38 -3.66 4.48
C HIS A 248 -28.74 -3.03 4.05
N GLY A 249 -29.14 -1.91 4.66
CA GLY A 249 -30.36 -1.18 4.28
C GLY A 249 -30.28 -0.53 2.89
N VAL A 250 -29.11 -0.01 2.54
CA VAL A 250 -28.82 0.59 1.23
C VAL A 250 -28.70 -0.49 0.16
N GLU A 251 -28.03 -1.60 0.47
CA GLU A 251 -27.92 -2.78 -0.40
C GLU A 251 -29.31 -3.31 -0.79
N PHE A 252 -30.22 -3.44 0.20
CA PHE A 252 -31.58 -3.88 -0.05
C PHE A 252 -32.35 -2.92 -0.97
N THR A 253 -32.16 -1.62 -0.78
CA THR A 253 -32.80 -0.58 -1.60
C THR A 253 -32.26 -0.62 -3.04
N PHE A 254 -30.94 -0.74 -3.21
CA PHE A 254 -30.29 -0.90 -4.52
C PHE A 254 -30.80 -2.14 -5.24
N SER A 255 -30.91 -3.26 -4.53
CA SER A 255 -31.43 -4.51 -5.07
C SER A 255 -32.86 -4.36 -5.63
N LYS A 256 -33.71 -3.57 -4.96
CA LYS A 256 -35.07 -3.26 -5.41
C LYS A 256 -35.10 -2.34 -6.63
N ILE A 257 -34.17 -1.39 -6.72
CA ILE A 257 -34.05 -0.50 -7.89
C ILE A 257 -33.54 -1.29 -9.09
N PHE A 258 -32.50 -2.10 -8.90
CA PHE A 258 -31.91 -2.92 -9.95
C PHE A 258 -32.91 -3.94 -10.51
N SER A 259 -33.72 -4.58 -9.67
CA SER A 259 -34.76 -5.51 -10.15
C SER A 259 -35.87 -4.80 -10.93
N LYS A 260 -36.24 -3.57 -10.56
CA LYS A 260 -37.17 -2.76 -11.37
C LYS A 260 -36.58 -2.37 -12.71
N PHE A 261 -35.31 -1.98 -12.72
CA PHE A 261 -34.59 -1.63 -13.95
C PHE A 261 -34.47 -2.83 -14.90
N GLU A 262 -34.13 -4.00 -14.37
CA GLU A 262 -34.05 -5.25 -15.14
C GLU A 262 -35.40 -5.64 -15.75
N ARG A 263 -36.49 -5.48 -15.00
CA ARG A 263 -37.86 -5.69 -15.51
C ARG A 263 -38.21 -4.71 -16.62
N TRP A 264 -37.91 -3.42 -16.43
CA TRP A 264 -38.14 -2.40 -17.45
C TRP A 264 -37.38 -2.68 -18.75
N MET A 265 -36.08 -3.03 -18.65
CA MET A 265 -35.25 -3.43 -19.80
C MET A 265 -35.77 -4.69 -20.51
N SER A 266 -36.36 -5.63 -19.77
CA SER A 266 -36.97 -6.83 -20.35
C SER A 266 -38.29 -6.53 -21.05
N GLU A 267 -39.10 -5.61 -20.51
CA GLU A 267 -40.34 -5.16 -21.14
C GLU A 267 -40.05 -4.43 -22.45
N GLU A 268 -39.05 -3.54 -22.47
CA GLU A 268 -38.64 -2.80 -23.68
C GLU A 268 -38.11 -3.74 -24.78
N LYS A 269 -37.32 -4.76 -24.42
CA LYS A 269 -36.90 -5.82 -25.35
C LYS A 269 -38.05 -6.67 -25.86
N GLY A 270 -39.06 -6.92 -25.03
CA GLY A 270 -40.27 -7.66 -25.42
C GLY A 270 -41.10 -6.88 -26.45
N THR A 271 -41.34 -5.58 -26.21
CA THR A 271 -42.04 -4.70 -27.15
C THR A 271 -41.28 -4.52 -28.46
N MET A 272 -39.95 -4.39 -28.40
CA MET A 272 -39.12 -4.22 -29.60
C MET A 272 -39.06 -5.50 -30.46
N ASN A 273 -39.13 -6.69 -29.86
CA ASN A 273 -39.26 -7.94 -30.61
C ASN A 273 -40.69 -8.14 -31.15
N SER A 274 -41.73 -7.74 -30.41
CA SER A 274 -43.12 -7.80 -30.88
C SER A 274 -43.33 -6.90 -32.11
N ASN A 275 -42.86 -5.66 -32.04
CA ASN A 275 -42.96 -4.72 -33.17
C ASN A 275 -42.17 -5.20 -34.39
N ARG A 276 -41.02 -5.87 -34.18
CA ARG A 276 -40.23 -6.42 -35.29
C ARG A 276 -40.88 -7.65 -35.94
N ILE A 277 -41.64 -8.45 -35.18
CA ILE A 277 -42.40 -9.58 -35.72
C ILE A 277 -43.64 -9.07 -36.48
N GLU A 278 -44.32 -8.05 -35.96
CA GLU A 278 -45.45 -7.41 -36.66
C GLU A 278 -45.00 -6.72 -37.97
N GLU A 279 -43.83 -6.07 -38.00
CA GLU A 279 -43.27 -5.50 -39.25
C GLU A 279 -42.85 -6.59 -40.27
N GLU A 280 -42.32 -7.74 -39.84
CA GLU A 280 -41.97 -8.85 -40.74
C GLU A 280 -43.22 -9.57 -41.30
N ASP A 281 -44.30 -9.72 -40.51
CA ASP A 281 -45.56 -10.34 -40.94
C ASP A 281 -46.40 -9.43 -41.86
N GLU A 282 -46.30 -8.10 -41.72
CA GLU A 282 -46.96 -7.14 -42.63
C GLU A 282 -46.30 -7.09 -44.01
N GLU A 283 -44.96 -7.21 -44.11
CA GLU A 283 -44.23 -7.20 -45.39
C GLU A 283 -44.39 -8.50 -46.22
N GLU A 284 -44.75 -9.64 -45.62
CA GLU A 284 -44.98 -10.91 -46.33
C GLU A 284 -46.40 -11.08 -46.91
N SER A 285 -47.34 -10.17 -46.59
CA SER A 285 -48.76 -10.30 -46.95
C SER A 285 -49.18 -9.67 -48.29
N ASP A 286 -48.24 -9.06 -49.03
CA ASP A 286 -48.51 -8.26 -50.23
C ASP A 286 -48.12 -8.93 -51.58
N TYR A 287 -48.05 -10.27 -51.65
CA TYR A 287 -47.84 -11.03 -52.90
C TYR A 287 -48.89 -12.12 -53.17
#